data_AF-T1CUI9-F1
#
_entry.id   AF-T1CUI9-F1
#
_cell.length_a   1.000
_cell.length_b   1.000
_cell.length_c   1.000
_cell.angle_alpha   90.00
_cell.angle_beta   90.00
_cell.angle_gamma   90.00
#
_symmetry.space_group_name_H-M   'P 1'
#
loop_
_entity.id
_entity.type
_entity.pdbx_description
1 polymer ?
#
loop_
_entity_poly.entity_id
_entity_poly.type
_entity_poly.pdbx_seq_one_letter_code
_entity_poly.pdbx_strand_id
1 'polypeptide(L)'
;GGTPKNWINDGIVMANYAFGREGEGHYYALQLTTDVPHWGGLSGSTLDEAQSWGKISPTATRAMAHLDASIGLPMLAGALWDRRRLWQPRSRLTFRWSGDEVRIRRGRR
;
A
#
# COMPACT_ATOMS: atom_id res chain seq x y z
N GLY A 1 -2.69 5.24 10.47
CA GLY A 1 -3.44 6.48 10.18
C GLY A 1 -2.49 7.66 10.12
N GLY A 2 -3.03 8.87 10.30
CA GLY A 2 -2.30 10.13 10.45
C GLY A 2 -1.47 10.53 9.24
N THR A 3 -0.48 11.39 9.49
CA THR A 3 0.50 11.86 8.49
C THR A 3 1.17 10.71 7.72
N PRO A 4 1.58 9.58 8.34
CA PRO A 4 2.19 8.48 7.59
C PRO A 4 1.26 7.86 6.54
N LYS A 5 -0.03 7.68 6.86
CA LYS A 5 -1.02 7.17 5.89
C LYS A 5 -1.14 8.12 4.70
N ASN A 6 -1.20 9.42 4.98
CA ASN A 6 -1.38 10.41 3.95
C ASN A 6 -0.16 10.62 3.07
N TRP A 7 1.03 10.64 3.66
CA TRP A 7 2.28 10.78 2.91
C TRP A 7 2.41 9.71 1.81
N ILE A 8 2.11 8.45 2.14
CA ILE A 8 2.16 7.33 1.19
C ILE A 8 1.10 7.46 0.09
N ASN A 9 -0.08 7.97 0.44
CA ASN A 9 -1.21 8.12 -0.48
C ASN A 9 -1.05 9.33 -1.41
N ASP A 10 -0.62 10.47 -0.88
CA ASP A 10 -0.48 11.70 -1.65
C ASP A 10 0.75 11.62 -2.57
N GLY A 11 1.79 10.88 -2.16
CA GLY A 11 2.97 10.63 -2.99
C GLY A 11 2.65 9.93 -4.32
N ILE A 12 1.75 8.94 -4.33
CA ILE A 12 1.36 8.27 -5.58
C ILE A 12 0.50 9.17 -6.48
N VAL A 13 -0.40 9.97 -5.89
CA VAL A 13 -1.24 10.92 -6.64
C VAL A 13 -0.35 11.96 -7.34
N MET A 14 0.62 12.53 -6.62
CA MET A 14 1.56 13.50 -7.19
C MET A 14 2.45 12.87 -8.26
N ALA A 15 2.94 11.65 -8.05
CA ALA A 15 3.73 10.93 -9.05
C ALA A 15 2.91 10.68 -10.32
N ASN A 16 1.65 10.27 -10.20
CA ASN A 16 0.79 10.04 -11.36
C ASN A 16 0.57 11.32 -12.17
N TYR A 17 0.34 12.45 -11.50
CA TYR A 17 0.21 13.73 -12.18
C TYR A 17 1.51 14.17 -12.86
N ALA A 18 2.66 14.04 -12.16
CA ALA A 18 3.96 14.44 -12.70
C ALA A 18 4.42 13.59 -13.89
N PHE A 19 4.05 12.30 -13.92
CA PHE A 19 4.49 11.35 -14.95
C PHE A 19 3.39 11.01 -15.98
N GLY A 20 2.22 11.68 -15.94
CA GLY A 20 1.11 11.43 -16.87
C GLY A 20 0.50 10.03 -16.75
N ARG A 21 0.52 9.44 -15.55
CA ARG A 21 0.00 8.10 -15.24
C ARG A 21 -1.31 8.17 -14.48
N GLU A 22 -2.18 9.07 -14.92
CA GLU A 22 -3.49 9.29 -14.32
C GLU A 22 -4.31 7.99 -14.32
N GLY A 23 -4.88 7.65 -13.17
CA GLY A 23 -5.60 6.38 -12.96
C GLY A 23 -4.74 5.23 -12.41
N GLU A 24 -3.42 5.36 -12.35
CA GLU A 24 -2.53 4.35 -11.75
C GLU A 24 -2.32 4.54 -10.24
N GLY A 25 -3.36 4.35 -9.42
CA GLY A 25 -3.23 4.36 -7.96
C GLY A 25 -2.49 3.13 -7.40
N HIS A 26 -2.40 3.00 -6.08
CA HIS A 26 -1.89 1.79 -5.44
C HIS A 26 -2.69 0.56 -5.90
N TYR A 27 -2.02 -0.45 -6.48
CA TYR A 27 -2.64 -1.71 -6.94
C TYR A 27 -2.99 -2.66 -5.78
N TYR A 28 -2.39 -2.45 -4.61
CA TYR A 28 -2.64 -3.24 -3.40
C TYR A 28 -2.76 -2.30 -2.21
N ALA A 29 -3.78 -2.47 -1.39
CA ALA A 29 -3.97 -1.67 -0.19
C ALA A 29 -4.49 -2.54 0.96
N LEU A 30 -3.76 -2.57 2.07
CA LEU A 30 -4.20 -3.20 3.31
C LEU A 30 -4.15 -2.17 4.43
N GLN A 31 -5.28 -1.94 5.10
CA GLN A 31 -5.38 -0.98 6.19
C GLN A 31 -5.83 -1.68 7.48
N LEU A 32 -5.01 -1.55 8.50
CA LEU A 32 -5.35 -1.85 9.89
C LEU A 32 -5.53 -0.51 10.60
N THR A 33 -6.70 -0.27 11.17
CA THR A 33 -6.99 0.98 11.88
C THR A 33 -7.94 0.75 13.04
N THR A 34 -7.76 1.50 14.12
CA THR A 34 -8.76 1.62 15.19
C THR A 34 -9.68 2.81 14.99
N ASP A 35 -9.31 3.72 14.08
CA ASP A 35 -10.10 4.91 13.76
C ASP A 35 -11.30 4.57 12.88
N VAL A 36 -12.36 5.36 13.03
CA VAL A 36 -13.69 5.12 12.49
C VAL A 36 -14.04 6.18 11.44
N PRO A 37 -14.77 5.81 10.37
CA PRO A 37 -14.98 6.71 9.23
C PRO A 37 -15.93 7.88 9.51
N HIS A 38 -16.84 7.76 10.48
CA HIS A 38 -17.91 8.75 10.70
C HIS A 38 -17.43 10.12 11.17
N TRP A 39 -16.22 10.23 11.71
CA TRP A 39 -15.64 11.53 12.10
C TRP A 39 -15.08 12.32 10.92
N GLY A 40 -15.03 11.73 9.71
CA GLY A 40 -14.38 12.36 8.56
C GLY A 40 -12.87 12.57 8.76
N GLY A 41 -12.28 11.88 9.73
CA GLY A 41 -10.87 11.95 10.04
C GLY A 41 -10.04 11.27 8.96
N LEU A 42 -8.91 11.90 8.61
CA LEU A 42 -7.96 11.38 7.63
C LEU A 42 -7.45 9.98 7.97
N SER A 43 -7.28 9.73 9.27
CA SER A 43 -6.90 8.43 9.83
C SER A 43 -7.97 7.37 9.55
N GLY A 44 -9.24 7.67 9.81
CA GLY A 44 -10.40 6.80 9.60
C GLY A 44 -10.93 6.71 8.16
N SER A 45 -10.43 7.55 7.24
CA SER A 45 -10.81 7.52 5.82
C SER A 45 -10.74 6.09 5.24
N THR A 46 -11.79 5.71 4.52
CA THR A 46 -11.96 4.35 3.97
C THR A 46 -11.09 4.14 2.73
N LEU A 47 -10.86 2.88 2.35
CA LEU A 47 -10.16 2.59 1.09
C LEU A 47 -11.01 2.96 -0.14
N ASP A 48 -12.35 2.93 -0.01
CA ASP A 48 -13.26 3.42 -1.05
C ASP A 48 -13.12 4.93 -1.28
N GLU A 49 -13.04 5.69 -0.20
CA GLU A 49 -12.77 7.13 -0.27
C GLU A 49 -11.38 7.39 -0.86
N ALA A 50 -10.34 6.67 -0.41
CA ALA A 50 -9.01 6.82 -1.00
C ALA A 50 -8.99 6.52 -2.52
N GLN A 51 -9.81 5.58 -2.98
CA GLN A 51 -9.97 5.26 -4.40
C GLN A 51 -10.60 6.42 -5.19
N SER A 52 -11.56 7.17 -4.62
CA SER A 52 -12.18 8.32 -5.32
C SER A 52 -11.20 9.46 -5.59
N TRP A 53 -10.12 9.55 -4.79
CA TRP A 53 -9.05 10.53 -4.95
C TRP A 53 -7.88 10.04 -5.82
N GLY A 54 -7.99 8.84 -6.42
CA GLY A 54 -6.92 8.25 -7.23
C GLY A 54 -5.71 7.75 -6.42
N LYS A 55 -5.81 7.71 -5.08
CA LYS A 55 -4.76 7.14 -4.20
C LYS A 55 -4.65 5.64 -4.40
N ILE A 56 -5.78 4.99 -4.62
CA ILE A 56 -5.90 3.55 -4.86
C ILE A 56 -6.46 3.33 -6.26
N SER A 57 -5.92 2.35 -6.98
CA SER A 57 -6.38 2.05 -8.34
C SER A 57 -7.81 1.47 -8.32
N PRO A 58 -8.66 1.73 -9.33
CA PRO A 58 -9.98 1.11 -9.44
C PRO A 58 -9.96 -0.43 -9.49
N THR A 59 -8.85 -1.01 -9.96
CA THR A 59 -8.64 -2.46 -10.06
C THR A 59 -7.83 -3.03 -8.89
N ALA A 60 -7.59 -2.22 -7.84
CA ALA A 60 -6.75 -2.62 -6.73
C ALA A 60 -7.35 -3.77 -5.92
N THR A 61 -6.49 -4.69 -5.49
CA THR A 61 -6.85 -5.65 -4.45
C THR A 61 -6.71 -4.98 -3.09
N ARG A 62 -7.83 -4.77 -2.39
CA ARG A 62 -7.86 -4.01 -1.15
C ARG A 62 -8.62 -4.69 -0.02
N ALA A 63 -8.16 -4.50 1.21
CA ALA A 63 -8.84 -4.97 2.42
C ALA A 63 -8.60 -3.99 3.58
N MET A 64 -9.65 -3.74 4.36
CA MET A 64 -9.60 -2.89 5.54
C MET A 64 -10.15 -3.67 6.72
N ALA A 65 -9.47 -3.59 7.86
CA ALA A 65 -9.90 -4.23 9.09
C ALA A 65 -9.78 -3.25 10.27
N HIS A 66 -10.84 -3.22 11.08
CA HIS A 66 -10.92 -2.36 12.27
C HIS A 66 -10.38 -3.12 13.48
N LEU A 67 -9.06 -3.04 13.69
CA LEU A 67 -8.38 -3.67 14.81
C LEU A 67 -7.07 -2.95 15.12
N ASP A 68 -6.62 -3.12 16.37
CA ASP A 68 -5.34 -2.61 16.82
C ASP A 68 -4.17 -3.28 16.09
N ALA A 69 -3.15 -2.50 15.74
CA ALA A 69 -1.99 -2.98 15.00
C ALA A 69 -1.19 -4.03 15.80
N SER A 70 -1.16 -3.93 17.14
CA SER A 70 -0.49 -4.91 18.02
C SER A 70 -1.13 -6.30 17.97
N ILE A 71 -2.39 -6.38 17.55
CA ILE A 71 -3.12 -7.65 17.37
C ILE A 71 -3.09 -8.06 15.89
N GLY A 72 -3.42 -7.14 14.99
CA GLY A 72 -3.57 -7.43 13.57
C GLY A 72 -2.25 -7.75 12.87
N LEU A 73 -1.15 -7.06 13.21
CA LEU A 73 0.13 -7.29 12.55
C LEU A 73 0.72 -8.68 12.86
N PRO A 74 0.76 -9.16 14.13
CA PRO A 74 1.22 -10.52 14.40
C PRO A 74 0.36 -11.60 13.75
N MET A 75 -0.97 -11.43 13.73
CA MET A 75 -1.87 -12.37 13.06
C MET A 75 -1.60 -12.45 11.55
N LEU A 76 -1.43 -11.29 10.89
CA LEU A 76 -1.09 -11.23 9.48
C LEU A 76 0.27 -11.87 9.20
N ALA A 77 1.28 -11.57 10.03
CA ALA A 77 2.61 -12.14 9.90
C ALA A 77 2.61 -13.67 10.07
N GLY A 78 1.92 -14.20 11.08
CA GLY A 78 1.75 -15.63 11.28
C GLY A 78 1.05 -16.31 10.10
N ALA A 79 -0.06 -15.73 9.63
CA ALA A 79 -0.81 -16.24 8.48
C ALA A 79 -0.01 -16.21 7.17
N LEU A 80 0.91 -15.25 7.00
CA LEU A 80 1.85 -15.22 5.88
C LEU A 80 2.96 -16.25 6.06
N TRP A 81 3.47 -16.44 7.27
CA TRP A 81 4.51 -17.43 7.58
C TRP A 81 4.04 -18.86 7.26
N ASP A 82 2.82 -19.20 7.66
CA ASP A 82 2.22 -20.51 7.33
C ASP A 82 2.09 -20.72 5.82
N ARG A 83 1.82 -19.64 5.08
CA ARG A 83 1.73 -19.62 3.62
C ARG A 83 3.07 -19.36 2.93
N ARG A 84 4.20 -19.73 3.54
CA ARG A 84 5.56 -19.51 3.00
C ARG A 84 5.77 -19.95 1.55
N ARG A 85 5.08 -21.01 1.11
CA ARG A 85 5.18 -21.49 -0.28
C ARG A 85 4.72 -20.45 -1.31
N LEU A 86 3.86 -19.49 -0.93
CA LEU A 86 3.38 -18.42 -1.81
C LEU A 86 4.41 -17.30 -2.00
N TRP A 87 5.16 -16.94 -0.95
CA TRP A 87 6.06 -15.79 -0.99
C TRP A 87 7.53 -16.17 -1.09
N GLN A 88 7.95 -17.34 -0.61
CA GLN A 88 9.34 -17.76 -0.72
C GLN A 88 9.86 -17.77 -2.16
N PRO A 89 9.14 -18.30 -3.17
CA PRO A 89 9.65 -18.32 -4.54
C PRO A 89 9.83 -16.92 -5.16
N ARG A 90 9.27 -15.85 -4.55
CA ARG A 90 9.37 -14.50 -5.10
C ARG A 90 10.82 -14.02 -5.08
N SER A 91 11.34 -13.69 -6.26
CA SER A 91 12.63 -13.02 -6.41
C SER A 91 12.66 -11.67 -5.68
N ARG A 92 13.73 -11.41 -4.92
CA ARG A 92 13.98 -10.09 -4.34
C ARG A 92 14.13 -9.05 -5.44
N LEU A 93 13.57 -7.86 -5.23
CA LEU A 93 13.81 -6.70 -6.08
C LEU A 93 15.15 -6.08 -5.69
N THR A 94 15.95 -5.75 -6.70
CA THR A 94 17.19 -4.99 -6.57
C THR A 94 17.03 -3.69 -7.31
N PHE A 95 17.29 -2.60 -6.60
CA PHE A 95 17.21 -1.24 -7.12
C PHE A 95 18.64 -0.75 -7.36
N ARG A 96 19.00 -0.50 -8.61
CA ARG A 96 20.29 0.10 -8.96
C ARG A 96 20.07 1.53 -9.42
N TRP A 97 20.64 2.46 -8.67
CA TRP A 97 20.61 3.88 -8.97
C TRP A 97 21.84 4.26 -9.81
N SER A 98 21.63 5.12 -10.80
CA SER A 98 22.68 5.73 -11.62
C SER A 98 22.30 7.18 -11.89
N GLY A 99 22.81 8.10 -11.06
CA GLY A 99 22.31 9.47 -11.03
C GLY A 99 20.82 9.48 -10.65
N ASP A 100 20.00 10.13 -11.48
CA ASP A 100 18.55 10.26 -11.28
C ASP A 100 17.73 9.07 -11.83
N GLU A 101 18.39 8.08 -12.44
CA GLU A 101 17.72 6.88 -12.96
C GLU A 101 17.76 5.71 -11.96
N VAL A 102 16.62 5.05 -11.77
CA VAL A 102 16.53 3.78 -11.04
C VAL A 102 16.19 2.62 -11.98
N ARG A 103 17.07 1.62 -12.02
CA ARG A 103 16.81 0.35 -12.70
C ARG A 103 16.40 -0.70 -11.68
N ILE A 104 15.18 -1.21 -11.82
CA ILE A 104 14.63 -2.26 -10.97
C ILE A 104 14.87 -3.61 -11.65
N ARG A 105 15.59 -4.52 -10.99
CA ARG A 105 15.80 -5.90 -11.45
C ARG A 105 15.22 -6.88 -10.44
N ARG A 106 14.64 -7.97 -10.94
CA ARG A 106 14.33 -9.14 -10.10
C ARG A 106 15.61 -9.97 -10.00
N GLY A 107 16.11 -10.18 -8.78
CA GLY A 107 17.26 -11.05 -8.54
C GLY A 107 16.94 -12.47 -9.01
N ARG A 108 17.91 -13.14 -9.63
CA ARG A 108 17.87 -14.60 -9.77
C ARG A 108 18.16 -15.19 -8.39
N ARG A 109 17.34 -16.16 -7.97
CA ARG A 109 17.64 -16.98 -6.79
C ARG A 109 18.89 -17.80 -7.05
#